data_AF-A0A2V5ZL09-F1
#
_entry.id   AF-A0A2V5ZL09-F1
#
_cell.length_a   1.000
_cell.length_b   1.000
_cell.length_c   1.000
_cell.angle_alpha   90.00
_cell.angle_beta   90.00
_cell.angle_gamma   90.00
#
_symmetry.space_group_name_H-M   'P 1'
#
loop_
_entity.id
_entity.type
_entity.pdbx_description
1 polymer ?
#
loop_
_entity_poly.entity_id
_entity_poly.type
_entity_poly.pdbx_seq_one_letter_code
_entity_poly.pdbx_strand_id
1 'polypeptide(L)'
;MDTPQQRKILRGTEGIGTVTPQMIEERAREIARGDGRAQSNDLDRARAREELTGATPDSEKPPTREEPGRDWGMPLVSSGEKAPTVRPEDDENIPDKLIQEGVDEADHDQRSSSGRGEK
;
A
#
# COMPACT_ATOMS: atom_id res chain seq x y z
N MET A 1 30.12 -12.67 26.31
CA MET A 1 29.78 -12.88 24.89
C MET A 1 28.36 -12.37 24.74
N ASP A 2 28.24 -11.05 24.65
CA ASP A 2 26.98 -10.34 24.77
C ASP A 2 26.41 -10.16 23.36
N THR A 3 25.41 -10.97 23.02
CA THR A 3 24.64 -10.80 21.78
C THR A 3 23.92 -9.46 21.80
N PRO A 4 24.06 -8.61 20.76
CA PRO A 4 23.30 -7.37 20.70
C PRO A 4 21.82 -7.70 20.56
N GLN A 5 21.03 -7.36 21.58
CA GLN A 5 19.58 -7.37 21.50
C GLN A 5 19.14 -6.43 20.37
N GLN A 6 18.68 -7.02 19.28
CA GLN A 6 18.07 -6.32 18.17
C GLN A 6 16.86 -5.54 18.69
N ARG A 7 17.04 -4.24 18.90
CA ARG A 7 15.96 -3.34 19.33
C ARG A 7 15.01 -3.18 18.15
N LYS A 8 13.89 -3.88 18.19
CA LYS A 8 12.80 -3.75 17.22
C LYS A 8 12.11 -2.40 17.47
N ILE A 9 12.23 -1.46 16.53
CA ILE A 9 11.53 -0.18 16.62
C ILE A 9 10.06 -0.44 16.31
N LEU A 10 9.22 -0.46 17.35
CA LEU A 10 7.76 -0.50 17.24
C LEU A 10 7.25 0.89 16.84
N ARG A 11 7.45 1.26 15.57
CA ARG A 11 6.82 2.47 14.99
C ARG A 11 5.41 2.08 14.55
N GLY A 12 4.39 2.64 15.19
CA GLY A 12 2.97 2.36 14.90
C GLY A 12 2.13 1.82 16.07
N THR A 13 2.63 1.84 17.31
CA THR A 13 1.86 1.46 18.51
C THR A 13 1.16 2.63 19.17
N GLU A 14 0.88 3.69 18.41
CA GLU A 14 0.12 4.84 18.90
C GLU A 14 -1.33 4.42 19.10
N GLY A 15 -1.61 3.95 20.32
CA GLY A 15 -2.93 3.86 20.95
C GLY A 15 -4.00 3.10 20.19
N ILE A 16 -4.30 1.90 20.67
CA ILE A 16 -5.61 1.24 20.52
C ILE A 16 -6.65 2.09 21.28
N GLY A 17 -6.96 3.27 20.76
CA GLY A 17 -8.06 4.10 21.22
C GLY A 17 -9.34 3.66 20.55
N THR A 18 -10.46 3.76 21.25
CA THR A 18 -11.80 3.63 20.65
C THR A 18 -11.86 4.48 19.40
N VAL A 19 -12.20 3.88 18.25
CA VAL A 19 -12.37 4.61 16.98
C VAL A 19 -13.31 5.79 17.22
N THR A 20 -12.78 7.01 17.09
CA THR A 20 -13.58 8.22 17.30
C THR A 20 -14.28 8.62 15.99
N PRO A 21 -15.43 9.32 16.05
CA PRO A 21 -16.10 9.82 14.85
C PRO A 21 -15.20 10.72 13.99
N GLN A 22 -14.30 11.49 14.60
CA GLN A 22 -13.34 12.33 13.88
C GLN A 22 -12.36 11.51 13.04
N MET A 23 -11.88 10.38 13.56
CA MET A 23 -11.00 9.48 12.80
C MET A 23 -11.73 8.89 11.60
N ILE A 24 -13.01 8.56 11.74
CA ILE A 24 -13.84 8.05 10.63
C ILE A 24 -13.99 9.12 9.54
N GLU A 25 -14.25 10.39 9.91
CA GLU A 25 -14.36 11.48 8.94
C GLU A 25 -13.04 11.80 8.22
N GLU A 26 -11.93 11.80 8.95
CA GLU A 26 -10.59 11.96 8.39
C GLU A 26 -10.33 10.86 7.35
N ARG A 27 -10.58 9.60 7.73
CA ARG A 27 -10.37 8.45 6.85
C ARG A 27 -11.33 8.45 5.66
N ALA A 28 -12.59 8.82 5.86
CA ALA A 28 -13.57 8.95 4.77
C ALA A 28 -13.16 10.02 3.75
N ARG A 29 -12.55 11.12 4.23
CA ARG A 29 -12.02 12.17 3.35
C ARG A 29 -10.79 11.69 2.56
N GLU A 30 -9.94 10.88 3.17
CA GLU A 30 -8.82 10.26 2.45
C GLU A 30 -9.31 9.32 1.34
N ILE A 31 -10.31 8.48 1.63
CA ILE A 31 -10.94 7.58 0.66
C ILE A 31 -11.55 8.40 -0.49
N ALA A 32 -12.31 9.45 -0.16
CA ALA A 32 -12.89 10.34 -1.17
C ALA A 32 -11.83 11.01 -2.05
N ARG A 33 -10.71 11.48 -1.47
CA ARG A 33 -9.60 12.06 -2.24
C ARG A 33 -8.93 11.04 -3.16
N GLY A 34 -8.77 9.80 -2.72
CA GLY A 34 -8.26 8.71 -3.56
C GLY A 34 -9.14 8.45 -4.78
N ASP A 35 -10.45 8.59 -4.62
CA ASP A 35 -11.45 8.49 -5.70
C ASP A 35 -11.60 9.79 -6.52
N GLY A 36 -10.77 10.82 -6.27
CA GLY A 36 -10.84 12.11 -6.98
C GLY A 36 -12.01 13.01 -6.55
N ARG A 37 -12.66 12.72 -5.42
CA ARG A 37 -13.80 13.48 -4.89
C ARG A 37 -13.37 14.40 -3.75
N ALA A 38 -13.92 15.62 -3.72
CA ALA A 38 -13.62 16.61 -2.68
C ALA A 38 -14.42 16.41 -1.38
N GLN A 39 -15.53 15.66 -1.43
CA GLN A 39 -16.44 15.43 -0.30
C GLN A 39 -16.60 13.94 -0.07
N SER A 40 -16.61 13.55 1.21
CA SER A 40 -16.90 12.18 1.64
C SER A 40 -18.39 11.89 1.59
N ASN A 41 -18.76 10.71 1.07
CA ASN A 41 -20.13 10.21 1.05
C ASN A 41 -20.35 9.18 2.19
N ASP A 42 -21.58 8.69 2.32
CA ASP A 42 -21.91 7.66 3.33
C ASP A 42 -21.14 6.35 3.13
N LEU A 43 -20.81 5.98 1.89
CA LEU A 43 -20.02 4.78 1.58
C LEU A 43 -18.57 4.93 2.05
N ASP A 44 -17.98 6.11 1.90
CA ASP A 44 -16.62 6.41 2.38
C ASP A 44 -16.57 6.35 3.91
N ARG A 45 -17.61 6.84 4.60
CA ARG A 45 -17.74 6.74 6.06
C ARG A 45 -17.89 5.30 6.53
N ALA A 46 -18.69 4.50 5.82
CA ALA A 46 -18.84 3.07 6.13
C ALA A 46 -17.51 2.33 5.97
N ARG A 47 -16.82 2.55 4.85
CA ARG A 47 -15.51 1.94 4.56
C ARG A 47 -14.42 2.39 5.55
N ALA A 48 -14.39 3.69 5.88
CA ALA A 48 -13.50 4.24 6.89
C ALA A 48 -13.70 3.59 8.27
N ARG A 49 -14.96 3.34 8.65
CA ARG A 49 -15.30 2.66 9.90
C ARG A 49 -14.83 1.21 9.89
N GLU A 50 -15.00 0.48 8.80
CA GLU A 50 -14.55 -0.91 8.65
C GLU A 50 -13.02 -1.01 8.74
N GLU A 51 -12.30 -0.14 8.04
CA GLU A 51 -10.84 -0.09 8.05
C GLU A 51 -10.28 0.25 9.44
N LEU A 52 -10.86 1.24 10.13
CA LEU A 52 -10.41 1.67 11.45
C LEU A 52 -10.80 0.69 12.56
N THR A 53 -11.92 -0.01 12.41
CA THR A 53 -12.36 -1.04 13.38
C THR A 53 -11.69 -2.39 13.09
N GLY A 54 -11.05 -2.55 11.93
CA GLY A 54 -10.47 -3.81 11.48
C GLY A 54 -11.52 -4.89 11.19
N ALA A 55 -12.78 -4.50 11.00
CA ALA A 55 -13.87 -5.42 10.71
C ALA A 55 -13.93 -5.67 9.20
N THR A 56 -13.01 -6.49 8.69
CA THR A 56 -13.17 -7.09 7.38
C THR A 56 -14.14 -8.27 7.51
N PRO A 57 -15.30 -8.29 6.81
CA PRO A 57 -16.06 -9.53 6.65
C PRO A 57 -15.36 -10.56 5.75
N ASP A 58 -14.22 -10.23 5.13
CA ASP A 58 -13.40 -11.13 4.32
C ASP A 58 -11.98 -11.35 4.89
N SER A 59 -11.91 -11.66 6.18
CA SER A 59 -10.94 -12.66 6.61
C SER A 59 -11.70 -13.79 7.27
N GLU A 60 -12.46 -14.49 6.43
CA GLU A 60 -12.48 -15.94 6.52
C GLU A 60 -11.00 -16.37 6.50
N LYS A 61 -10.39 -16.45 7.68
CA LYS A 61 -9.28 -17.37 7.92
C LYS A 61 -9.78 -18.64 7.24
N PRO A 62 -9.15 -19.13 6.16
CA PRO A 62 -9.59 -20.37 5.57
C PRO A 62 -9.70 -21.35 6.74
N PRO A 63 -10.82 -22.11 6.86
CA PRO A 63 -10.97 -23.09 7.92
C PRO A 63 -9.64 -23.81 7.94
N THR A 64 -8.98 -23.78 9.09
CA THR A 64 -7.64 -24.31 9.26
C THR A 64 -7.75 -25.71 8.69
N ARG A 65 -7.31 -25.89 7.45
CA ARG A 65 -7.27 -27.19 6.81
C ARG A 65 -6.29 -27.85 7.73
N GLU A 66 -6.80 -28.72 8.58
CA GLU A 66 -5.97 -29.57 9.42
C GLU A 66 -5.04 -30.21 8.42
N GLU A 67 -3.83 -29.66 8.31
CA GLU A 67 -2.84 -30.18 7.40
C GLU A 67 -2.59 -31.59 7.92
N PRO A 68 -2.91 -32.64 7.16
CA PRO A 68 -2.58 -33.98 7.59
C PRO A 68 -1.09 -33.98 7.88
N GLY A 69 -0.74 -34.25 9.14
CA GLY A 69 0.51 -33.88 9.79
C GLY A 69 1.68 -33.75 8.83
N ARG A 70 2.16 -32.51 8.63
CA ARG A 70 3.46 -32.31 7.98
C ARG A 70 4.50 -32.95 8.88
N ASP A 71 5.02 -34.07 8.43
CA ASP A 71 6.21 -34.68 8.97
C ASP A 71 7.37 -33.68 8.80
N TRP A 72 7.71 -32.97 9.87
CA TRP A 72 8.78 -31.97 9.89
C TRP A 72 10.16 -32.57 9.59
N GLY A 73 10.26 -33.90 9.43
CA GLY A 73 11.48 -34.61 9.02
C GLY A 73 11.67 -34.77 7.52
N MET A 74 10.68 -34.45 6.67
CA MET A 74 10.82 -34.61 5.21
C MET A 74 11.38 -33.31 4.59
N PRO A 75 12.57 -33.32 3.97
CA PRO A 75 13.02 -32.18 3.21
C PRO A 75 12.04 -31.92 2.06
N LEU A 76 11.59 -30.66 1.95
CA LEU A 76 10.72 -30.22 0.88
C LEU A 76 11.47 -30.33 -0.44
N VAL A 77 11.28 -31.43 -1.18
CA VAL A 77 11.88 -31.63 -2.50
C VAL A 77 11.13 -30.77 -3.52
N SER A 78 11.54 -29.50 -3.60
CA SER A 78 11.12 -28.61 -4.69
C SER A 78 12.09 -28.76 -5.85
N SER A 79 11.65 -29.43 -6.92
CA SER A 79 12.28 -29.27 -8.23
C SER A 79 11.87 -27.90 -8.77
N GLY A 80 12.66 -26.86 -8.47
CA GLY A 80 12.38 -25.50 -8.91
C GLY A 80 12.17 -25.42 -10.42
N GLU A 81 11.17 -24.63 -10.84
CA GLU A 81 10.88 -24.39 -12.25
C GLU A 81 11.67 -23.17 -12.74
N LYS A 82 12.31 -23.30 -13.92
CA LYS A 82 13.02 -22.18 -14.54
C LYS A 82 12.00 -21.18 -15.09
N ALA A 83 11.99 -19.97 -14.54
CA ALA A 83 11.16 -18.88 -15.06
C ALA A 83 11.45 -18.62 -16.56
N PRO A 84 10.43 -18.34 -17.38
CA PRO A 84 10.61 -18.04 -18.79
C PRO A 84 11.49 -16.80 -18.96
N THR A 85 12.50 -16.92 -19.82
CA THR A 85 13.37 -15.79 -20.17
C THR A 85 12.59 -14.85 -21.09
N VAL A 86 12.10 -13.74 -20.54
CA VAL A 86 11.56 -12.62 -21.31
C VAL A 86 12.75 -11.87 -21.92
N ARG A 87 12.70 -11.63 -23.24
CA ARG A 87 13.69 -10.77 -23.90
C ARG A 87 13.48 -9.34 -23.38
N PRO A 88 14.54 -8.58 -23.06
CA PRO A 88 14.38 -7.17 -22.78
C PRO A 88 13.64 -6.53 -23.96
N GLU A 89 12.55 -5.87 -23.67
CA GLU A 89 11.85 -4.99 -24.59
C GLU A 89 12.87 -3.96 -25.09
N ASP A 90 12.93 -3.73 -26.40
CA ASP A 90 13.97 -2.91 -27.04
C ASP A 90 14.00 -1.53 -26.36
N ASP A 91 15.07 -1.26 -25.61
CA ASP A 91 15.29 -0.06 -24.78
C ASP A 91 15.47 1.23 -25.61
N GLU A 92 15.22 1.19 -26.92
CA GLU A 92 15.47 2.29 -27.85
C GLU A 92 14.63 3.54 -27.55
N ASN A 93 13.47 3.38 -26.91
CA ASN A 93 12.55 4.49 -26.57
C ASN A 93 12.65 4.95 -25.10
N ILE A 94 13.46 4.28 -24.26
CA ILE A 94 13.61 4.68 -22.86
C ILE A 94 14.18 6.10 -22.72
N PRO A 95 15.20 6.52 -23.50
CA PRO A 95 15.72 7.89 -23.42
C PRO A 95 14.68 8.95 -23.81
N ASP A 96 13.95 8.73 -24.91
CA ASP A 96 12.94 9.68 -25.40
C ASP A 96 11.78 9.83 -24.41
N LYS A 97 11.33 8.73 -23.81
CA LYS A 97 10.31 8.73 -22.77
C LYS A 97 10.76 9.51 -21.52
N LEU A 98 11.99 9.31 -21.06
CA LEU A 98 12.54 10.04 -19.90
C LEU A 98 12.66 11.55 -20.16
N ILE A 99 13.03 11.94 -21.38
CA ILE A 99 13.09 13.35 -21.78
C ILE A 99 11.69 13.96 -21.77
N GLN A 100 10.70 13.27 -22.35
CA GLN A 100 9.32 13.74 -22.39
C GLN A 100 8.73 13.89 -20.99
N GLU A 101 8.92 12.89 -20.12
CA GLU A 101 8.46 12.94 -18.73
C GLU A 101 9.07 14.13 -17.96
N GLY A 102 10.36 14.42 -18.16
CA GLY A 102 11.01 15.57 -17.53
C GLY A 102 10.52 16.93 -18.04
N VAL A 103 10.17 17.04 -19.33
CA VAL A 103 9.56 18.26 -19.89
C VAL A 103 8.17 18.49 -19.32
N ASP A 104 7.36 17.43 -19.24
CA ASP A 104 6.00 17.50 -18.72
C ASP A 104 6.00 17.86 -17.22
N GLU A 105 6.94 17.31 -16.45
CA GLU A 105 7.11 17.65 -15.03
C GLU A 105 7.55 19.12 -14.84
N ALA A 106 8.47 19.62 -15.67
CA ALA A 106 8.92 21.01 -15.63
C ALA A 106 7.80 22.00 -16.00
N ASP A 107 7.00 21.71 -17.03
CA ASP A 107 5.83 22.54 -17.41
C ASP A 107 4.77 22.54 -16.30
N HIS A 108 4.54 21.38 -15.66
CA HIS A 108 3.66 21.29 -14.51
C HIS A 108 4.15 22.15 -13.32
N ASP A 109 5.46 22.12 -13.02
CA ASP A 109 6.05 22.96 -11.97
C ASP A 109 5.94 24.46 -12.28
N GLN A 110 6.18 24.87 -13.55
CA GLN A 110 6.02 26.27 -13.99
C GLN A 110 4.57 26.76 -13.85
N ARG A 111 3.58 25.92 -14.20
CA ARG A 111 2.16 26.26 -14.06
C ARG A 111 1.73 26.32 -12.59
N SER A 112 2.22 25.41 -11.77
CA SER A 112 1.91 25.36 -10.33
C SER A 112 2.56 26.50 -9.53
N SER A 113 3.77 26.93 -9.92
CA SER A 113 4.48 28.06 -9.30
C SER A 113 3.89 29.41 -9.71
N SER A 114 3.46 29.56 -10.96
CA SER A 114 2.75 30.78 -11.42
C SER A 114 1.42 31.00 -10.68
N GLY A 115 0.74 29.93 -10.27
CA GLY A 115 -0.45 30.00 -9.42
C GLY A 115 -0.17 30.28 -7.94
N ARG A 116 1.10 30.22 -7.51
CA ARG A 116 1.55 30.42 -6.12
C ARG A 116 2.22 31.77 -5.87
N GLY A 117 2.52 32.53 -6.93
CA GLY A 117 3.12 33.87 -6.90
C GLY A 117 2.13 35.03 -6.76
N GLU A 118 0.83 34.76 -6.72
CA GLU A 118 -0.21 35.78 -6.56
C GLU A 118 -0.90 35.63 -5.20
N LYS A 119 -0.17 35.87 -4.10
CA LYS A 119 -0.74 36.27 -2.81
C LYS A 119 0.28 36.93 -1.88
#